data_AF-A0A850A610-F1
#
_entry.id   AF-A0A850A610-F1
#
_cell.length_a   1.000
_cell.length_b   1.000
_cell.length_c   1.000
_cell.angle_alpha   90.00
_cell.angle_beta   90.00
_cell.angle_gamma   90.00
#
_symmetry.space_group_name_H-M   'P 1'
#
loop_
_entity.id
_entity.type
_entity.pdbx_description
1 polymer ?
#
loop_
_entity_poly.entity_id
_entity_poly.type
_entity_poly.pdbx_seq_one_letter_code
_entity_poly.pdbx_strand_id
1 'polypeptide(L)'
;AADVAAFIAAGADAPLAAAPDFSRREIAYLVTHEMVGRLDDVLLRRTLLGMLGQTTPSLVVELAAAAGEAAGWAEARQQAEIERTRHIFADRHGVKL
;
A
#
# COMPACT_ATOMS: atom_id res chain seq x y z
N ALA A 1 -6.17 -17.39 2.94
CA ALA A 1 -4.78 -17.38 3.47
C ALA A 1 -3.83 -18.25 2.64
N ALA A 2 -4.19 -19.49 2.27
CA ALA A 2 -3.35 -20.34 1.42
C ALA A 2 -2.99 -19.68 0.07
N ASP A 3 -3.91 -18.92 -0.51
CA ASP A 3 -3.69 -18.26 -1.81
C ASP A 3 -2.68 -17.10 -1.74
N VAL A 4 -2.67 -16.33 -0.64
CA VAL A 4 -1.67 -15.27 -0.40
C VAL A 4 -0.27 -15.85 -0.28
N ALA A 5 -0.12 -16.93 0.50
CA ALA A 5 1.18 -17.54 0.76
C ALA A 5 1.75 -18.18 -0.52
N ALA A 6 0.89 -18.82 -1.31
CA ALA A 6 1.26 -19.36 -2.61
C ALA A 6 1.68 -18.25 -3.59
N PHE A 7 0.93 -17.14 -3.65
CA PHE A 7 1.29 -16.00 -4.49
C PHE A 7 2.62 -15.37 -4.08
N ILE A 8 2.84 -15.17 -2.78
CA ILE A 8 4.11 -14.63 -2.26
C ILE A 8 5.26 -15.56 -2.62
N ALA A 9 5.14 -16.86 -2.36
CA ALA A 9 6.20 -17.84 -2.66
C ALA A 9 6.50 -18.01 -4.16
N ALA A 10 5.59 -17.61 -5.05
CA ALA A 10 5.75 -17.76 -6.49
C ALA A 10 6.75 -16.78 -7.15
N GLY A 11 7.31 -15.82 -6.42
CA GLY A 11 8.27 -14.87 -6.97
C GLY A 11 9.18 -14.24 -5.92
N ALA A 12 10.09 -13.37 -6.37
CA ALA A 12 10.97 -12.65 -5.47
C ALA A 12 10.16 -11.69 -4.60
N ASP A 13 10.32 -11.80 -3.29
CA ASP A 13 9.68 -10.96 -2.30
C ASP A 13 10.71 -10.21 -1.46
N ALA A 14 10.29 -9.08 -0.92
CA ALA A 14 11.06 -8.31 0.05
C ALA A 14 10.11 -7.63 1.04
N PRO A 15 10.50 -7.53 2.32
CA PRO A 15 9.75 -6.72 3.28
C PRO A 15 9.74 -5.25 2.85
N LEU A 16 8.69 -4.52 3.22
CA LEU A 16 8.67 -3.07 3.09
C LEU A 16 9.68 -2.46 4.07
N ALA A 17 10.44 -1.47 3.63
CA ALA A 17 11.42 -0.79 4.46
C ALA A 17 10.74 -0.01 5.60
N ALA A 18 9.60 0.62 5.33
CA ALA A 18 8.87 1.42 6.31
C ALA A 18 7.84 0.61 7.14
N ALA A 19 7.55 -0.64 6.75
CA ALA A 19 6.65 -1.55 7.47
C ALA A 19 7.10 -3.02 7.30
N PRO A 20 8.15 -3.47 8.00
CA PRO A 20 8.79 -4.78 7.75
C PRO A 20 7.90 -6.00 7.98
N ASP A 21 6.79 -5.83 8.71
CA ASP A 21 5.77 -6.86 8.92
C ASP A 21 4.93 -7.14 7.66
N PHE A 22 5.02 -6.29 6.64
CA PHE A 22 4.37 -6.44 5.35
C PHE A 22 5.42 -6.62 4.25
N SER A 23 5.05 -7.33 3.19
CA SER A 23 5.93 -7.55 2.03
C SER A 23 5.43 -6.90 0.74
N ARG A 24 6.34 -6.64 -0.19
CA ARG A 24 5.98 -6.08 -1.51
C ARG A 24 5.02 -6.98 -2.27
N ARG A 25 5.20 -8.30 -2.21
CA ARG A 25 4.28 -9.25 -2.87
C ARG A 25 2.94 -9.35 -2.16
N GLU A 26 2.89 -9.16 -0.84
CA GLU A 26 1.62 -9.06 -0.12
C GLU A 26 0.81 -7.86 -0.61
N ILE A 27 1.45 -6.68 -0.74
CA ILE A 27 0.78 -5.50 -1.33
C ILE A 27 0.34 -5.76 -2.76
N ALA A 28 1.19 -6.39 -3.58
CA ALA A 28 0.84 -6.74 -4.95
C ALA A 28 -0.38 -7.69 -5.01
N TYR A 29 -0.46 -8.66 -4.09
CA TYR A 29 -1.60 -9.55 -3.98
C TYR A 29 -2.88 -8.77 -3.66
N LEU A 30 -2.86 -7.91 -2.63
CA LEU A 30 -4.02 -7.09 -2.25
C LEU A 30 -4.52 -6.25 -3.43
N VAL A 31 -3.58 -5.64 -4.17
CA VAL A 31 -3.88 -4.77 -5.30
C VAL A 31 -4.49 -5.52 -6.49
N THR A 32 -3.96 -6.71 -6.79
CA THR A 32 -4.37 -7.48 -7.98
C THR A 32 -5.58 -8.39 -7.72
N HIS A 33 -5.72 -8.94 -6.52
CA HIS A 33 -6.75 -9.95 -6.20
C HIS A 33 -7.94 -9.39 -5.42
N GLU A 34 -7.76 -8.31 -4.66
CA GLU A 34 -8.85 -7.74 -3.85
C GLU A 34 -9.49 -6.49 -4.46
N MET A 35 -9.22 -6.21 -5.74
CA MET A 35 -9.70 -5.07 -6.52
C MET A 35 -9.35 -3.71 -5.89
N VAL A 36 -8.17 -3.59 -5.26
CA VAL A 36 -7.76 -2.34 -4.65
C VAL A 36 -7.33 -1.36 -5.74
N GLY A 37 -8.24 -0.43 -6.08
CA GLY A 37 -7.98 0.60 -7.09
C GLY A 37 -7.29 1.86 -6.57
N ARG A 38 -7.17 2.01 -5.24
CA ARG A 38 -6.75 3.22 -4.52
C ARG A 38 -5.75 2.91 -3.41
N LEU A 39 -4.79 3.80 -3.21
CA LEU A 39 -3.78 3.63 -2.15
C LEU A 39 -4.36 3.73 -0.73
N ASP A 40 -5.35 4.62 -0.55
CA ASP A 40 -6.00 4.81 0.75
C ASP A 40 -6.81 3.58 1.22
N ASP A 41 -7.30 2.76 0.29
CA ASP A 41 -8.03 1.52 0.63
C ASP A 41 -7.09 0.45 1.20
N VAL A 42 -5.84 0.38 0.71
CA VAL A 42 -4.80 -0.49 1.29
C VAL A 42 -4.55 -0.08 2.74
N LEU A 43 -4.32 1.21 2.99
CA LEU A 43 -3.92 1.73 4.30
C LEU A 43 -5.05 1.72 5.35
N LEU A 44 -6.29 1.96 4.93
CA LEU A 44 -7.42 2.18 5.84
C LEU A 44 -8.38 1.01 5.95
N ARG A 45 -8.41 0.09 4.97
CA ARG A 45 -9.41 -1.00 4.92
C ARG A 45 -8.85 -2.40 4.77
N ARG A 46 -7.73 -2.57 4.07
CA ARG A 46 -7.10 -3.89 3.82
C ARG A 46 -5.93 -4.19 4.73
N THR A 47 -5.33 -3.16 5.31
CA THR A 47 -4.31 -3.26 6.35
C THR A 47 -4.75 -2.51 7.58
N LEU A 48 -4.15 -2.83 8.73
CA LEU A 48 -4.35 -2.08 9.98
C LEU A 48 -3.34 -0.93 10.14
N LEU A 49 -2.50 -0.65 9.12
CA LEU A 49 -1.42 0.35 9.19
C LEU A 49 -1.95 1.76 9.51
N GLY A 50 -3.07 2.16 8.92
CA GLY A 50 -3.74 3.41 9.23
C GLY A 50 -4.31 3.46 10.65
N MET A 51 -4.95 2.37 11.09
CA MET A 51 -5.56 2.29 12.43
C MET A 51 -4.52 2.24 13.55
N LEU A 52 -3.39 1.58 13.32
CA LEU A 52 -2.29 1.48 14.28
C LEU A 52 -1.41 2.74 14.31
N GLY A 53 -1.70 3.75 13.49
CA GLY A 53 -0.90 4.96 13.40
C GLY A 53 0.51 4.72 12.83
N GLN A 54 0.71 3.60 12.13
CA GLN A 54 1.99 3.22 11.53
C GLN A 54 2.18 3.83 10.14
N THR A 55 1.30 4.75 9.74
CA THR A 55 1.40 5.41 8.44
C THR A 55 2.39 6.56 8.50
N THR A 56 3.45 6.48 7.70
CA THR A 56 4.50 7.50 7.56
C THR A 56 4.60 7.98 6.12
N PRO A 57 5.16 9.19 5.87
CA PRO A 57 5.38 9.68 4.51
C PRO A 57 6.14 8.70 3.62
N SER A 58 7.19 8.07 4.16
CA SER A 58 8.00 7.08 3.44
C SER A 58 7.20 5.82 3.12
N LEU A 59 6.36 5.35 4.05
CA LEU A 59 5.50 4.20 3.81
C LEU A 59 4.48 4.47 2.69
N VAL A 60 3.89 5.68 2.64
CA VAL A 60 2.93 6.03 1.57
C VAL A 60 3.60 5.99 0.21
N VAL A 61 4.81 6.53 0.08
CA VAL A 61 5.57 6.50 -1.18
C VAL A 61 5.94 5.07 -1.57
N GLU A 62 6.43 4.28 -0.61
CA GLU A 62 6.82 2.89 -0.85
C GLU A 62 5.63 2.01 -1.27
N LEU A 63 4.48 2.18 -0.61
CA LEU A 63 3.24 1.48 -0.96
C LEU A 63 2.71 1.92 -2.33
N ALA A 64 2.81 3.20 -2.68
CA ALA A 64 2.41 3.69 -3.99
C ALA A 64 3.25 3.06 -5.11
N ALA A 65 4.55 2.89 -4.88
CA ALA A 65 5.44 2.21 -5.81
C ALA A 65 5.10 0.72 -5.94
N ALA A 66 4.94 0.00 -4.83
CA ALA A 66 4.59 -1.42 -4.84
C ALA A 66 3.21 -1.69 -5.47
N ALA A 67 2.21 -0.89 -5.10
CA ALA A 67 0.87 -0.96 -5.68
C ALA A 67 0.87 -0.55 -7.16
N GLY A 68 1.64 0.47 -7.52
CA GLY A 68 1.76 0.95 -8.88
C GLY A 68 2.41 -0.06 -9.81
N GLU A 69 3.47 -0.74 -9.35
CA GLU A 69 4.11 -1.85 -10.07
C GLU A 69 3.12 -2.99 -10.31
N ALA A 70 2.35 -3.38 -9.28
CA ALA A 70 1.40 -4.47 -9.36
C ALA A 70 0.17 -4.17 -10.23
N ALA A 71 -0.36 -2.93 -10.18
CA ALA A 71 -1.54 -2.51 -10.94
C ALA A 71 -1.23 -1.83 -12.28
N GLY A 72 0.05 -1.71 -12.67
CA GLY A 72 0.47 -1.05 -13.90
C GLY A 72 0.17 0.46 -13.92
N TRP A 73 0.29 1.13 -12.77
CA TRP A 73 0.10 2.58 -12.70
C TRP A 73 1.32 3.32 -13.22
N ALA A 74 1.08 4.29 -14.10
CA ALA A 74 2.09 5.29 -14.45
C ALA A 74 2.50 6.10 -13.22
N GLU A 75 3.72 6.63 -13.23
CA GLU A 75 4.29 7.45 -12.16
C GLU A 75 3.37 8.62 -11.76
N ALA A 76 2.75 9.28 -12.74
CA ALA A 76 1.79 10.36 -12.49
C ALA A 76 0.59 9.91 -11.65
N ARG A 77 0.11 8.67 -11.85
CA ARG A 77 -0.97 8.10 -11.04
C ARG A 77 -0.49 7.75 -9.63
N GLN A 78 0.72 7.21 -9.50
CA GLN A 78 1.30 6.92 -8.18
C GLN A 78 1.40 8.22 -7.35
N GLN A 79 1.89 9.30 -7.96
CA GLN A 79 1.95 10.61 -7.29
C GLN A 79 0.57 11.14 -6.91
N ALA A 80 -0.43 11.01 -7.79
CA ALA A 80 -1.80 11.43 -7.50
C ALA A 80 -2.41 10.65 -6.31
N GLU A 81 -2.11 9.36 -6.18
CA GLU A 81 -2.56 8.54 -5.06
C GLU A 81 -1.83 8.87 -3.75
N ILE A 82 -0.54 9.21 -3.81
CA ILE A 82 0.24 9.73 -2.65
C ILE A 82 -0.40 11.02 -2.13
N GLU A 83 -0.59 12.02 -2.99
CA GLU A 83 -1.17 13.31 -2.59
C GLU A 83 -2.60 13.17 -2.07
N ARG A 84 -3.41 12.32 -2.71
CA ARG A 84 -4.75 12.02 -2.20
C ARG A 84 -4.69 11.40 -0.80
N THR A 85 -3.79 10.44 -0.58
CA THR A 85 -3.66 9.76 0.70
C THR A 85 -3.28 10.76 1.78
N ARG A 86 -2.32 11.65 1.50
CA ARG A 86 -1.94 12.76 2.39
C ARG A 86 -3.14 13.64 2.75
N HIS A 87 -3.94 14.05 1.76
CA HIS A 87 -5.14 14.85 2.02
C HIS A 87 -6.17 14.11 2.88
N ILE A 88 -6.42 12.82 2.61
CA ILE A 88 -7.37 12.03 3.42
C ILE A 88 -6.91 11.95 4.88
N PHE A 89 -5.63 11.68 5.11
CA PHE A 89 -5.08 11.60 6.47
C PHE A 89 -5.10 12.96 7.17
N ALA A 90 -4.79 14.05 6.47
CA ALA A 90 -4.85 15.40 7.03
C ALA A 90 -6.29 15.81 7.38
N ASP A 91 -7.21 15.69 6.42
CA ASP A 91 -8.57 16.23 6.54
C ASP A 91 -9.48 15.38 7.43
N ARG A 92 -9.35 14.05 7.36
CA ARG A 92 -10.28 13.13 8.04
C ARG A 92 -9.72 12.54 9.33
N HIS A 93 -8.39 12.48 9.44
CA HIS A 93 -7.71 11.85 10.58
C HIS A 93 -6.83 12.82 11.37
N GLY A 94 -6.64 14.06 10.90
CA GLY A 94 -5.80 15.06 11.58
C GLY A 94 -4.30 14.74 11.57
N VAL A 95 -3.86 13.82 10.70
CA VAL A 95 -2.48 13.33 10.61
C VAL A 95 -1.80 13.93 9.39
N LYS A 96 -0.62 14.52 9.56
CA LYS A 96 0.18 15.05 8.44
C LYS A 96 1.24 14.02 8.01
N LEU A 97 1.18 13.63 6.73
CA LEU A 97 2.06 12.69 6.03
C LEU A 97 2.80 13.38 4.87
#